data_AF-A0A971JIJ3-F1
#
_entry.id   AF-A0A971JIJ3-F1
#
_cell.length_a   1.000
_cell.length_b   1.000
_cell.length_c   1.000
_cell.angle_alpha   90.00
_cell.angle_beta   90.00
_cell.angle_gamma   90.00
#
_symmetry.space_group_name_H-M   'P 1'
#
loop_
_entity.id
_entity.type
_entity.pdbx_description
1 polymer ?
#
loop_
_entity_poly.entity_id
_entity_poly.type
_entity_poly.pdbx_seq_one_letter_code
_entity_poly.pdbx_strand_id
1 'polypeptide(L)'
;MRSFGRPLALVVAAALLGGAWVRVPAGAQEADPPAAAATEPERILETVQLLANGSFEESTAAEGEAPARPRAWSLIAGEGVWRTDGESVLHGKAALRMEGGAPVTAGSDPSALDGDTASVTAVVMGRGPGISASVRWLGADGALLREDALAAFPPAAPEGWTRFSLSESAPPEGAARVSLALAGAPAEGAPCLWDAAELAASAERAPEMRVLWCRAGYELYAPKRLVVSANFRSPEGGFKILDQNGRTVYEQPLEVEARMQGARGSDWGRHFYRGAFTGFDQEGDFRIRVTLGDQTVETPPVTLAFDHLWHTALPKAVDGLSAFFDGPGAGPLWTGPGAEDAEILALLAEAWTGVQWRIRKNYGGAELDRAVRAAAPAAIQRLAAADPAGLPPEAAAAWAMALGLCAAAREPVDGAAAAAAA
;
A
#
# COMPACT_ATOMS: atom_id res chain seq x y z
N MET A 1 45.44 -19.69 62.71
CA MET A 1 44.23 -19.34 63.47
C MET A 1 43.01 -19.71 62.63
N ARG A 2 42.24 -20.70 63.11
CA ARG A 2 40.85 -21.12 62.77
C ARG A 2 40.45 -21.05 61.27
N SER A 3 40.44 -22.12 60.44
CA SER A 3 39.77 -23.45 60.50
C SER A 3 38.24 -23.35 60.38
N PHE A 4 37.43 -24.11 59.65
CA PHE A 4 37.43 -25.33 58.81
C PHE A 4 36.18 -25.17 57.89
N GLY A 5 36.08 -25.69 56.65
CA GLY A 5 35.84 -27.10 56.32
C GLY A 5 34.37 -27.37 55.91
N ARG A 6 34.16 -27.74 54.63
CA ARG A 6 33.00 -28.48 54.03
C ARG A 6 32.70 -29.82 54.77
N PRO A 7 31.75 -30.75 54.40
CA PRO A 7 30.64 -30.82 53.41
C PRO A 7 29.37 -31.63 53.87
N LEU A 8 28.45 -31.92 52.91
CA LEU A 8 27.67 -33.18 52.67
C LEU A 8 26.44 -33.57 53.52
N ALA A 9 25.34 -33.94 52.83
CA ALA A 9 24.44 -35.11 53.03
C ALA A 9 23.06 -34.82 52.37
N LEU A 10 22.70 -35.34 51.20
CA LEU A 10 22.14 -36.68 50.96
C LEU A 10 21.39 -37.28 52.17
N VAL A 11 20.06 -37.15 52.18
CA VAL A 11 19.19 -37.96 53.04
C VAL A 11 18.33 -38.84 52.13
N VAL A 12 18.76 -40.09 52.01
CA VAL A 12 17.92 -41.23 51.63
C VAL A 12 17.25 -41.69 52.92
N ALA A 13 15.92 -41.70 52.95
CA ALA A 13 15.16 -42.40 53.97
C ALA A 13 14.34 -43.50 53.28
N ALA A 14 14.82 -44.73 53.39
CA ALA A 14 14.05 -45.93 53.17
C ALA A 14 13.33 -46.28 54.49
N ALA A 15 12.02 -46.43 54.45
CA ALA A 15 11.26 -47.12 55.48
C ALA A 15 10.37 -48.17 54.80
N LEU A 16 10.47 -49.38 55.36
CA LEU A 16 9.99 -50.66 54.86
C LEU A 16 8.51 -50.92 55.14
N LEU A 17 7.91 -51.68 54.22
CA LEU A 17 6.90 -52.74 54.42
C LEU A 17 5.53 -52.37 55.02
N GLY A 18 4.51 -52.39 54.15
CA GLY A 18 3.11 -52.55 54.51
C GLY A 18 2.28 -52.77 53.25
N GLY A 19 2.05 -54.04 52.89
CA GLY A 19 1.27 -54.40 51.71
C GLY A 19 -0.18 -53.93 51.81
N ALA A 20 -0.61 -53.13 50.84
CA ALA A 20 -1.99 -53.04 50.40
C ALA A 20 -1.97 -52.69 48.92
N TRP A 21 -2.22 -53.68 48.06
CA TRP A 21 -2.49 -53.44 46.65
C TRP A 21 -3.84 -52.75 46.55
N VAL A 22 -3.84 -51.41 46.49
CA VAL A 22 -5.02 -50.65 46.08
C VAL A 22 -4.96 -50.54 44.56
N ARG A 23 -5.90 -51.24 43.91
CA ARG A 23 -6.21 -51.06 42.49
C ARG A 23 -6.75 -49.63 42.32
N VAL A 24 -5.92 -48.71 41.83
CA VAL A 24 -6.39 -47.41 41.34
C VAL A 24 -7.01 -47.66 39.95
N PRO A 25 -8.29 -47.35 39.73
CA PRO A 25 -8.88 -47.48 38.41
C PRO A 25 -8.21 -46.48 37.45
N ALA A 26 -7.80 -46.99 36.28
CA ALA A 26 -7.34 -46.16 35.18
C ALA A 26 -8.48 -45.24 34.73
N GLY A 27 -8.34 -43.94 34.98
CA GLY A 27 -9.36 -42.96 34.62
C GLY A 27 -9.37 -41.73 35.53
N ALA A 28 -8.21 -41.11 35.73
CA ALA A 28 -8.13 -39.74 36.24
C ALA A 28 -7.11 -39.01 35.37
N GLN A 29 -7.57 -38.62 34.19
CA GLN A 29 -6.88 -37.66 33.33
C GLN A 29 -6.88 -36.34 34.10
N GLU A 30 -5.69 -35.82 34.41
CA GLU A 30 -5.53 -34.43 34.83
C GLU A 30 -6.30 -33.58 33.83
N ALA A 31 -7.31 -32.85 34.33
CA ALA A 31 -8.05 -31.92 33.50
C ALA A 31 -7.04 -30.92 32.93
N ASP A 32 -7.02 -30.82 31.60
CA ASP A 32 -6.28 -29.77 30.91
C ASP A 32 -6.56 -28.42 31.60
N PRO A 33 -5.54 -27.58 31.83
CA PRO A 33 -5.79 -26.23 32.29
C PRO A 33 -6.80 -25.58 31.34
N PRO A 34 -7.75 -24.78 31.84
CA PRO A 34 -8.74 -24.15 30.98
C PRO A 34 -7.99 -23.43 29.86
N ALA A 35 -8.34 -23.77 28.62
CA ALA A 35 -7.80 -23.10 27.43
C ALA A 35 -7.79 -21.60 27.74
N ALA A 36 -6.60 -21.00 27.70
CA ALA A 36 -6.46 -19.56 27.86
C ALA A 36 -7.54 -18.93 26.98
N ALA A 37 -8.46 -18.20 27.60
CA ALA A 37 -9.51 -17.50 26.87
C ALA A 37 -8.81 -16.82 25.68
N ALA A 38 -9.22 -17.17 24.46
CA ALA A 38 -8.64 -16.58 23.28
C ALA A 38 -8.77 -15.08 23.47
N THR A 39 -7.66 -14.41 23.80
CA THR A 39 -7.61 -12.97 23.94
C THR A 39 -8.10 -12.47 22.60
N GLU A 40 -9.29 -11.87 22.57
CA GLU A 40 -9.78 -11.29 21.33
C GLU A 40 -8.65 -10.41 20.80
N PRO A 41 -8.22 -10.61 19.53
CA PRO A 41 -7.11 -9.85 19.00
C PRO A 41 -7.47 -8.38 19.18
N GLU A 42 -6.58 -7.63 19.84
CA GLU A 42 -6.75 -6.20 20.04
C GLU A 42 -7.16 -5.58 18.71
N ARG A 43 -8.31 -4.92 18.67
CA ARG A 43 -8.82 -4.30 17.44
C ARG A 43 -8.39 -2.84 17.42
N ILE A 44 -7.88 -2.41 16.28
CA ILE A 44 -7.57 -1.02 15.97
C ILE A 44 -8.65 -0.46 15.05
N LEU A 45 -8.77 0.87 15.04
CA LEU A 45 -9.53 1.59 14.03
C LEU A 45 -8.61 1.96 12.88
N GLU A 46 -8.81 1.30 11.73
CA GLU A 46 -8.11 1.59 10.48
C GLU A 46 -8.92 2.60 9.66
N THR A 47 -8.27 3.67 9.18
CA THR A 47 -8.91 4.65 8.29
C THR A 47 -8.73 4.24 6.84
N VAL A 48 -9.84 3.99 6.14
CA VAL A 48 -9.90 3.62 4.72
C VAL A 48 -10.42 4.81 3.91
N GLN A 49 -9.65 5.30 2.94
CA GLN A 49 -10.07 6.37 2.04
C GLN A 49 -11.03 5.85 0.97
N LEU A 50 -12.18 6.52 0.81
CA LEU A 50 -13.27 6.05 -0.04
C LEU A 50 -13.47 6.90 -1.31
N LEU A 51 -12.87 8.09 -1.42
CA LEU A 51 -12.92 8.90 -2.64
C LEU A 51 -11.71 8.68 -3.53
N ALA A 52 -11.96 8.43 -4.82
CA ALA A 52 -10.91 8.35 -5.83
C ALA A 52 -10.41 9.72 -6.30
N ASN A 53 -11.29 10.74 -6.36
CA ASN A 53 -10.99 12.06 -6.94
C ASN A 53 -11.69 13.18 -6.16
N GLY A 54 -11.31 13.38 -4.90
CA GLY A 54 -11.88 14.42 -4.02
C GLY A 54 -11.37 15.84 -4.27
N SER A 55 -10.24 15.97 -4.98
CA SER A 55 -9.64 17.24 -5.40
C SER A 55 -10.09 17.72 -6.78
N PHE A 56 -10.87 16.92 -7.51
CA PHE A 56 -11.40 17.25 -8.85
C PHE A 56 -10.36 17.52 -9.95
N GLU A 57 -9.10 17.16 -9.71
CA GLU A 57 -7.97 17.36 -10.63
C GLU A 57 -8.01 16.44 -11.84
N GLU A 58 -8.58 15.24 -11.69
CA GLU A 58 -8.74 14.31 -12.81
C GLU A 58 -10.00 14.64 -13.59
N SER A 59 -9.86 14.81 -14.90
CA SER A 59 -11.00 15.00 -15.79
C SER A 59 -11.16 13.85 -16.78
N THR A 60 -12.38 13.65 -17.28
CA THR A 60 -12.70 12.66 -18.31
C THR A 60 -12.25 13.07 -19.71
N ALA A 61 -11.84 14.33 -19.90
CA ALA A 61 -11.40 14.86 -21.19
C ALA A 61 -9.87 14.87 -21.28
N ALA A 62 -9.33 14.71 -22.49
CA ALA A 62 -7.92 14.99 -22.76
C ALA A 62 -7.62 16.48 -22.50
N GLU A 63 -6.37 16.82 -22.13
CA GLU A 63 -5.97 18.22 -21.90
C GLU A 63 -6.39 19.11 -23.09
N GLY A 64 -7.30 20.07 -22.84
CA GLY A 64 -7.78 21.03 -23.85
C GLY A 64 -9.17 20.74 -24.45
N GLU A 65 -9.83 19.63 -24.12
CA GLU A 65 -11.22 19.37 -24.53
C GLU A 65 -12.22 19.78 -23.43
N ALA A 66 -13.25 20.55 -23.79
CA ALA A 66 -14.27 21.05 -22.89
C ALA A 66 -15.69 20.61 -23.31
N PRO A 67 -16.64 20.41 -22.36
CA PRO A 67 -16.47 20.54 -20.92
C PRO A 67 -15.95 19.24 -20.28
N ALA A 68 -14.82 19.35 -19.59
CA ALA A 68 -14.22 18.25 -18.85
C ALA A 68 -14.98 18.02 -17.53
N ARG A 69 -15.42 16.78 -17.26
CA ARG A 69 -16.06 16.40 -15.99
C ARG A 69 -15.03 15.73 -15.09
N PRO A 70 -15.11 15.90 -13.76
CA PRO A 70 -14.19 15.18 -12.89
C PRO A 70 -14.42 13.66 -13.00
N ARG A 71 -13.34 12.90 -13.11
CA ARG A 71 -13.38 11.43 -13.13
C ARG A 71 -13.92 10.90 -11.80
N ALA A 72 -14.63 9.77 -11.83
CA ALA A 72 -15.26 9.14 -10.67
C ALA A 72 -16.35 9.99 -10.00
N TRP A 73 -16.94 10.90 -10.79
CA TRP A 73 -18.13 11.65 -10.44
C TRP A 73 -19.15 11.51 -11.55
N SER A 74 -20.43 11.52 -11.17
CA SER A 74 -21.56 11.34 -12.07
C SER A 74 -22.70 12.29 -11.71
N LEU A 75 -23.54 12.61 -12.69
CA LEU A 75 -24.76 13.36 -12.42
C LEU A 75 -25.75 12.45 -11.69
N ILE A 76 -26.20 12.88 -10.51
CA ILE A 76 -27.22 12.19 -9.73
C ILE A 76 -28.61 12.72 -10.09
N ALA A 77 -28.77 14.04 -10.17
CA ALA A 77 -30.06 14.70 -10.38
C ALA A 77 -29.87 16.12 -10.91
N GLY A 78 -30.93 16.65 -11.53
CA GLY A 78 -30.98 18.01 -12.05
C GLY A 78 -30.57 18.12 -13.52
N GLU A 79 -30.67 19.34 -14.05
CA GLU A 79 -30.41 19.68 -15.46
C GLU A 79 -29.28 20.71 -15.62
N GLY A 80 -28.71 21.18 -14.50
CA GLY A 80 -27.61 22.14 -14.50
C GLY A 80 -26.32 21.57 -15.08
N VAL A 81 -25.43 22.47 -15.48
CA VAL A 81 -24.12 22.13 -16.03
C VAL A 81 -23.13 21.97 -14.89
N TRP A 82 -22.29 20.94 -14.97
CA TRP A 82 -21.19 20.74 -14.03
C TRP A 82 -19.92 20.29 -14.77
N ARG A 83 -18.77 20.81 -14.33
CA ARG A 83 -17.46 20.64 -14.96
C ARG A 83 -16.33 20.91 -13.96
N THR A 84 -15.10 20.58 -14.35
CA THR A 84 -13.92 21.07 -13.63
C THR A 84 -13.68 22.56 -13.93
N ASP A 85 -13.15 23.29 -12.95
CA ASP A 85 -12.77 24.71 -13.04
C ASP A 85 -11.37 24.90 -12.44
N GLY A 86 -10.45 25.43 -13.22
CA GLY A 86 -9.08 25.71 -12.77
C GLY A 86 -8.83 27.15 -12.33
N GLU A 87 -9.82 28.05 -12.46
CA GLU A 87 -9.66 29.46 -12.12
C GLU A 87 -10.05 29.75 -10.66
N SER A 88 -11.10 29.09 -10.17
CA SER A 88 -11.69 29.35 -8.85
C SER A 88 -11.52 28.16 -7.89
N VAL A 89 -10.27 27.88 -7.54
CA VAL A 89 -9.86 26.74 -6.70
C VAL A 89 -9.57 27.15 -5.25
N LEU A 90 -9.82 26.26 -4.30
CA LEU A 90 -9.38 26.41 -2.91
C LEU A 90 -8.00 25.79 -2.72
N HIS A 91 -7.81 24.59 -3.25
CA HIS A 91 -6.55 23.85 -3.18
C HIS A 91 -6.25 23.20 -4.54
N GLY A 92 -4.96 22.97 -4.84
CA GLY A 92 -4.59 22.31 -6.09
C GLY A 92 -4.76 23.20 -7.34
N LYS A 93 -5.23 22.60 -8.42
CA LYS A 93 -5.39 23.19 -9.76
C LYS A 93 -6.81 23.06 -10.32
N ALA A 94 -7.73 22.36 -9.66
CA ALA A 94 -9.10 22.24 -10.11
C ALA A 94 -10.11 22.19 -8.94
N ALA A 95 -11.33 22.65 -9.22
CA ALA A 95 -12.50 22.50 -8.37
C ALA A 95 -13.68 22.00 -9.22
N LEU A 96 -14.71 21.46 -8.57
CA LEU A 96 -15.97 21.16 -9.24
C LEU A 96 -16.82 22.43 -9.31
N ARG A 97 -17.17 22.85 -10.52
CA ARG A 97 -18.03 24.00 -10.80
C ARG A 97 -19.37 23.56 -11.33
N MET A 98 -20.43 24.11 -10.76
CA MET A 98 -21.83 23.97 -11.18
C MET A 98 -22.35 25.33 -11.65
N GLU A 99 -23.02 25.36 -12.80
CA GLU A 99 -23.50 26.59 -13.44
C GLU A 99 -24.76 26.34 -14.30
N GLY A 100 -25.29 27.39 -14.92
CA GLY A 100 -26.40 27.28 -15.88
C GLY A 100 -27.79 27.53 -15.31
N GLY A 101 -27.91 28.11 -14.11
CA GLY A 101 -29.20 28.61 -13.60
C GLY A 101 -30.19 27.53 -13.10
N ALA A 102 -29.87 26.25 -13.30
CA ALA A 102 -30.70 25.12 -12.89
C ALA A 102 -30.02 24.34 -11.75
N PRO A 103 -30.79 23.82 -10.77
CA PRO A 103 -30.25 22.94 -9.73
C PRO A 103 -29.57 21.71 -10.33
N VAL A 104 -28.49 21.29 -9.68
CA VAL A 104 -27.68 20.13 -10.09
C VAL A 104 -27.10 19.44 -8.87
N THR A 105 -27.12 18.10 -8.90
CA THR A 105 -26.50 17.24 -7.89
C THR A 105 -25.50 16.33 -8.57
N ALA A 106 -24.22 16.45 -8.23
CA ALA A 106 -23.16 15.54 -8.62
C ALA A 106 -22.87 14.55 -7.49
N GLY A 107 -22.58 13.30 -7.82
CA GLY A 107 -22.20 12.27 -6.86
C GLY A 107 -20.87 11.64 -7.19
N SER A 108 -20.09 11.30 -6.19
CA SER A 108 -18.96 10.40 -6.37
C SER A 108 -19.45 9.01 -6.80
N ASP A 109 -18.63 8.28 -7.53
CA ASP A 109 -18.90 6.86 -7.78
C ASP A 109 -19.04 6.10 -6.44
N PRO A 110 -19.98 5.15 -6.31
CA PRO A 110 -20.15 4.40 -5.08
C PRO A 110 -18.94 3.53 -4.72
N SER A 111 -18.39 3.76 -3.53
CA SER A 111 -17.31 2.94 -2.96
C SER A 111 -17.87 1.83 -2.09
N ALA A 112 -17.29 0.64 -2.18
CA ALA A 112 -17.68 -0.48 -1.35
C ALA A 112 -17.34 -0.20 0.13
N LEU A 113 -18.23 -0.62 1.02
CA LEU A 113 -17.97 -0.67 2.45
C LEU A 113 -17.50 -2.06 2.84
N ASP A 114 -16.46 -2.13 3.64
CA ASP A 114 -16.02 -3.38 4.22
C ASP A 114 -16.99 -3.78 5.36
N GLY A 115 -17.19 -5.10 5.56
CA GLY A 115 -18.14 -5.61 6.56
C GLY A 115 -17.76 -5.26 8.02
N ASP A 116 -16.55 -4.77 8.23
CA ASP A 116 -16.00 -4.30 9.51
C ASP A 116 -16.02 -2.77 9.65
N THR A 117 -16.69 -2.05 8.75
CA THR A 117 -16.85 -0.59 8.82
C THR A 117 -17.68 -0.20 10.05
N ALA A 118 -17.06 0.49 11.00
CA ALA A 118 -17.70 1.02 12.20
C ALA A 118 -18.39 2.37 11.92
N SER A 119 -17.73 3.27 11.20
CA SER A 119 -18.26 4.61 10.91
C SER A 119 -17.70 5.19 9.61
N VAL A 120 -18.40 6.18 9.07
CA VAL A 120 -17.94 7.01 7.95
C VAL A 120 -17.90 8.47 8.40
N THR A 121 -16.86 9.18 7.96
CA THR A 121 -16.72 10.63 8.10
C THR A 121 -16.59 11.26 6.72
N ALA A 122 -17.07 12.49 6.58
CA ALA A 122 -16.97 13.24 5.33
C ALA A 122 -16.67 14.71 5.59
N VAL A 123 -15.86 15.32 4.74
CA VAL A 123 -15.59 16.75 4.72
C VAL A 123 -15.56 17.24 3.28
N VAL A 124 -16.11 18.41 3.01
CA VAL A 124 -15.98 19.07 1.71
C VAL A 124 -16.11 20.58 1.87
N MET A 125 -15.46 21.35 1.01
CA MET A 125 -15.56 22.80 0.98
C MET A 125 -16.46 23.22 -0.17
N GLY A 126 -17.42 24.12 0.09
CA GLY A 126 -18.36 24.60 -0.91
C GLY A 126 -18.53 26.13 -0.88
N ARG A 127 -18.77 26.74 -2.04
CA ARG A 127 -19.05 28.18 -2.17
C ARG A 127 -20.11 28.41 -3.25
N GLY A 128 -21.17 29.14 -2.94
CA GLY A 128 -22.20 29.50 -3.92
C GLY A 128 -23.62 29.35 -3.39
N PRO A 129 -24.63 29.65 -4.23
CA PRO A 129 -26.04 29.63 -3.83
C PRO A 129 -26.62 28.22 -3.67
N GLY A 130 -27.44 28.04 -2.62
CA GLY A 130 -28.23 26.81 -2.42
C GLY A 130 -27.40 25.53 -2.34
N ILE A 131 -26.18 25.62 -1.82
CA ILE A 131 -25.27 24.50 -1.71
C ILE A 131 -25.61 23.59 -0.53
N SER A 132 -25.57 22.27 -0.75
CA SER A 132 -25.66 21.25 0.29
C SER A 132 -24.84 20.03 -0.08
N ALA A 133 -24.43 19.25 0.93
CA ALA A 133 -23.69 18.01 0.75
C ALA A 133 -24.30 16.92 1.63
N SER A 134 -24.27 15.68 1.16
CA SER A 134 -24.79 14.51 1.88
C SER A 134 -23.99 13.25 1.59
N VAL A 135 -23.97 12.33 2.56
CA VAL A 135 -23.50 10.96 2.35
C VAL A 135 -24.70 10.09 2.04
N ARG A 136 -24.62 9.34 0.94
CA ARG A 136 -25.65 8.40 0.49
C ARG A 136 -25.22 6.97 0.76
N TRP A 137 -26.02 6.27 1.55
CA TRP A 137 -25.84 4.86 1.89
C TRP A 137 -26.63 3.99 0.92
N LEU A 138 -25.95 3.06 0.27
CA LEU A 138 -26.50 2.28 -0.83
C LEU A 138 -26.45 0.79 -0.49
N GLY A 139 -27.49 0.07 -0.87
CA GLY A 139 -27.52 -1.39 -0.85
C GLY A 139 -26.58 -2.00 -1.90
N ALA A 140 -26.39 -3.31 -1.84
CA ALA A 140 -25.55 -4.03 -2.81
C ALA A 140 -26.07 -3.92 -4.26
N ASP A 141 -27.38 -3.75 -4.41
CA ASP A 141 -28.11 -3.51 -5.66
C ASP A 141 -28.09 -2.05 -6.14
N GLY A 142 -27.48 -1.15 -5.36
CA GLY A 142 -27.43 0.29 -5.63
C GLY A 142 -28.65 1.08 -5.14
N ALA A 143 -29.61 0.45 -4.47
CA ALA A 143 -30.76 1.15 -3.91
C ALA A 143 -30.34 2.12 -2.79
N LEU A 144 -30.92 3.32 -2.77
CA LEU A 144 -30.69 4.28 -1.68
C LEU A 144 -31.40 3.82 -0.41
N LEU A 145 -30.62 3.55 0.64
CA LEU A 145 -31.12 3.11 1.94
C LEU A 145 -31.29 4.28 2.92
N ARG A 146 -30.32 5.20 2.93
CA ARG A 146 -30.31 6.37 3.81
C ARG A 146 -29.49 7.48 3.18
N GLU A 147 -29.81 8.72 3.52
CA GLU A 147 -29.02 9.89 3.14
C GLU A 147 -28.81 10.76 4.38
N ASP A 148 -27.55 10.99 4.74
CA ASP A 148 -27.16 11.79 5.91
C ASP A 148 -26.60 13.12 5.42
N ALA A 149 -27.26 14.23 5.76
CA ALA A 149 -26.79 15.57 5.41
C ALA A 149 -25.53 15.94 6.19
N LEU A 150 -24.56 16.57 5.52
CA LEU A 150 -23.41 17.17 6.17
C LEU A 150 -23.82 18.48 6.87
N ALA A 151 -23.35 18.69 8.08
CA ALA A 151 -23.52 19.96 8.78
C ALA A 151 -22.68 21.05 8.11
N ALA A 152 -23.31 22.19 7.82
CA ALA A 152 -22.65 23.35 7.23
C ALA A 152 -22.03 24.25 8.31
N PHE A 153 -20.79 24.66 8.09
CA PHE A 153 -20.03 25.60 8.91
C PHE A 153 -19.63 26.79 8.03
N PRO A 154 -20.50 27.82 7.94
CA PRO A 154 -20.27 28.97 7.07
C PRO A 154 -18.98 29.73 7.42
N PRO A 155 -18.31 30.33 6.43
CA PRO A 155 -17.14 31.17 6.65
C PRO A 155 -17.49 32.44 7.45
N ALA A 156 -16.49 33.03 8.09
CA ALA A 156 -16.65 34.33 8.77
C ALA A 156 -16.91 35.49 7.78
N ALA A 157 -16.47 35.35 6.52
CA ALA A 157 -16.68 36.33 5.45
C ALA A 157 -17.73 35.82 4.44
N PRO A 158 -18.65 36.67 3.94
CA PRO A 158 -19.76 36.24 3.07
C PRO A 158 -19.34 35.53 1.77
N GLU A 159 -18.13 35.80 1.27
CA GLU A 159 -17.62 35.22 0.03
C GLU A 159 -16.64 34.05 0.24
N GLY A 160 -16.52 33.59 1.49
CA GLY A 160 -15.61 32.49 1.85
C GLY A 160 -16.14 31.11 1.46
N TRP A 161 -15.30 30.11 1.67
CA TRP A 161 -15.67 28.70 1.52
C TRP A 161 -16.35 28.20 2.79
N THR A 162 -17.51 27.59 2.62
CA THR A 162 -18.27 26.90 3.68
C THR A 162 -17.72 25.50 3.83
N ARG A 163 -17.36 25.10 5.05
CA ARG A 163 -17.01 23.70 5.34
C ARG A 163 -18.29 22.91 5.60
N PHE A 164 -18.43 21.77 4.95
CA PHE A 164 -19.45 20.78 5.25
C PHE A 164 -18.78 19.60 5.91
N SER A 165 -19.37 19.07 6.99
CA SER A 165 -18.80 17.93 7.72
C SER A 165 -19.87 16.95 8.18
N LEU A 166 -19.61 15.66 8.01
CA LEU A 166 -20.31 14.57 8.67
C LEU A 166 -19.38 14.01 9.74
N SER A 167 -19.79 14.12 11.00
CA SER A 167 -19.16 13.37 12.10
C SER A 167 -19.42 11.88 11.94
N GLU A 168 -18.69 11.04 12.68
CA GLU A 168 -18.80 9.58 12.61
C GLU A 168 -20.26 9.09 12.52
N SER A 169 -20.62 8.57 11.35
CA SER A 169 -21.95 8.02 11.08
C SER A 169 -21.84 6.52 10.81
N ALA A 170 -22.56 5.73 11.59
CA ALA A 170 -22.56 4.27 11.44
C ALA A 170 -23.38 3.85 10.20
N PRO A 171 -22.91 2.89 9.40
CA PRO A 171 -23.68 2.37 8.26
C PRO A 171 -25.05 1.85 8.70
N PRO A 172 -26.15 2.18 7.98
CA PRO A 172 -27.44 1.54 8.24
C PRO A 172 -27.39 0.05 7.86
N GLU A 173 -28.31 -0.74 8.41
CA GLU A 173 -28.43 -2.16 8.09
C GLU A 173 -28.60 -2.36 6.57
N GLY A 174 -27.80 -3.28 6.01
CA GLY A 174 -27.81 -3.59 4.58
C GLY A 174 -27.01 -2.63 3.68
N ALA A 175 -26.40 -1.58 4.24
CA ALA A 175 -25.47 -0.74 3.48
C ALA A 175 -24.24 -1.53 3.04
N ALA A 176 -23.99 -1.55 1.74
CA ALA A 176 -22.83 -2.21 1.13
C ALA A 176 -21.93 -1.22 0.39
N ARG A 177 -22.45 -0.03 0.06
CA ARG A 177 -21.71 1.02 -0.64
C ARG A 177 -22.06 2.39 -0.08
N VAL A 178 -21.17 3.35 -0.29
CA VAL A 178 -21.34 4.74 0.11
C VAL A 178 -20.88 5.68 -0.99
N SER A 179 -21.52 6.83 -1.11
CA SER A 179 -21.12 7.90 -2.04
C SER A 179 -21.34 9.27 -1.41
N LEU A 180 -20.56 10.26 -1.86
CA LEU A 180 -20.73 11.65 -1.49
C LEU A 180 -21.54 12.37 -2.57
N ALA A 181 -22.63 13.04 -2.19
CA ALA A 181 -23.44 13.85 -3.08
C ALA A 181 -23.27 15.34 -2.76
N LEU A 182 -23.06 16.14 -3.79
CA LEU A 182 -22.90 17.59 -3.74
C LEU A 182 -24.00 18.22 -4.58
N ALA A 183 -24.79 19.10 -3.99
CA ALA A 183 -25.90 19.75 -4.65
C ALA A 183 -25.70 21.27 -4.66
N GLY A 184 -26.05 21.92 -5.77
CA GLY A 184 -26.01 23.37 -5.89
C GLY A 184 -27.20 23.90 -6.67
N ALA A 185 -27.59 25.14 -6.38
CA ALA A 185 -28.61 25.87 -7.13
C ALA A 185 -27.97 27.10 -7.78
N PRO A 186 -27.08 26.91 -8.79
CA PRO A 186 -26.37 28.02 -9.42
C PRO A 186 -27.38 28.99 -10.06
N ALA A 187 -27.04 30.27 -10.04
CA ALA A 187 -27.78 31.31 -10.74
C ALA A 187 -26.91 31.92 -11.85
N GLU A 188 -27.51 32.72 -12.74
CA GLU A 188 -26.77 33.42 -13.76
C GLU A 188 -25.70 34.33 -13.13
N GLY A 189 -24.43 34.13 -13.50
CA GLY A 189 -23.29 34.84 -12.91
C GLY A 189 -22.88 34.40 -11.49
N ALA A 190 -23.58 33.44 -10.88
CA ALA A 190 -23.31 32.94 -9.53
C ALA A 190 -23.18 31.40 -9.54
N PRO A 191 -22.00 30.85 -9.87
CA PRO A 191 -21.76 29.41 -9.87
C PRO A 191 -21.69 28.85 -8.44
N CYS A 192 -21.87 27.53 -8.33
CA CYS A 192 -21.50 26.80 -7.11
C CYS A 192 -20.18 26.09 -7.34
N LEU A 193 -19.27 26.20 -6.39
CA LEU A 193 -17.93 25.63 -6.43
C LEU A 193 -17.76 24.66 -5.26
N TRP A 194 -17.11 23.54 -5.52
CA TRP A 194 -16.79 22.50 -4.53
C TRP A 194 -15.34 22.08 -4.65
N ASP A 195 -14.66 21.88 -3.53
CA ASP A 195 -13.25 21.51 -3.48
C ASP A 195 -12.93 20.74 -2.18
N ALA A 196 -11.78 20.08 -2.13
CA ALA A 196 -11.24 19.35 -0.99
C ALA A 196 -12.24 18.37 -0.35
N ALA A 197 -12.86 17.53 -1.18
CA ALA A 197 -13.76 16.49 -0.73
C ALA A 197 -12.98 15.29 -0.17
N GLU A 198 -13.34 14.87 1.04
CA GLU A 198 -12.82 13.69 1.73
C GLU A 198 -14.00 12.83 2.20
N LEU A 199 -13.89 11.51 1.99
CA LEU A 199 -14.81 10.51 2.52
C LEU A 199 -13.95 9.35 3.01
N ALA A 200 -14.05 9.04 4.30
CA ALA A 200 -13.25 8.00 4.91
C ALA A 200 -14.11 7.11 5.81
N ALA A 201 -13.88 5.80 5.73
CA ALA A 201 -14.40 4.83 6.68
C ALA A 201 -13.39 4.59 7.81
N SER A 202 -13.91 4.33 8.99
CA SER A 202 -13.20 3.73 10.10
C SER A 202 -13.62 2.27 10.20
N ALA A 203 -12.68 1.35 10.05
CA ALA A 203 -12.91 -0.10 10.11
C ALA A 203 -12.23 -0.71 11.34
N GLU A 204 -12.91 -1.61 12.04
CA GLU A 204 -12.34 -2.31 13.19
C GLU A 204 -11.58 -3.57 12.76
N ARG A 205 -10.25 -3.52 12.81
CA ARG A 205 -9.38 -4.58 12.30
C ARG A 205 -8.36 -5.03 13.32
N ALA A 206 -7.89 -6.26 13.15
CA ALA A 206 -6.68 -6.69 13.85
C ALA A 206 -5.46 -5.90 13.31
N PRO A 207 -4.49 -5.56 14.16
CA PRO A 207 -3.18 -5.09 13.75
C PRO A 207 -2.57 -6.07 12.74
N GLU A 208 -2.22 -5.55 11.57
CA GLU A 208 -1.61 -6.31 10.50
C GLU A 208 -0.31 -5.64 10.09
N MET A 209 0.77 -6.43 10.08
CA MET A 209 2.09 -6.02 9.61
C MET A 209 2.54 -6.93 8.46
N ARG A 210 3.09 -6.34 7.40
CA ARG A 210 3.73 -7.05 6.29
C ARG A 210 5.15 -6.56 6.11
N VAL A 211 6.08 -7.50 5.92
CA VAL A 211 7.45 -7.19 5.52
C VAL A 211 7.51 -7.28 3.99
N LEU A 212 8.10 -6.29 3.36
CA LEU A 212 8.37 -6.22 1.92
C LEU A 212 9.88 -6.29 1.75
N TRP A 213 10.37 -7.36 1.13
CA TRP A 213 11.78 -7.65 0.94
C TRP A 213 12.01 -8.19 -0.46
N CYS A 214 13.24 -8.10 -0.97
CA CYS A 214 13.58 -8.73 -2.25
C CYS A 214 13.51 -10.25 -2.10
N ARG A 215 12.46 -10.87 -2.67
CA ARG A 215 12.25 -12.33 -2.56
C ARG A 215 13.31 -13.14 -3.31
N ALA A 216 14.04 -12.50 -4.20
CA ALA A 216 15.17 -13.10 -4.90
C ALA A 216 16.40 -13.18 -4.00
N GLY A 217 16.45 -12.48 -2.85
CA GLY A 217 17.63 -12.37 -2.00
C GLY A 217 18.37 -11.05 -2.19
N TYR A 218 19.59 -10.95 -1.68
CA TYR A 218 20.40 -9.74 -1.77
C TYR A 218 21.84 -10.05 -2.17
N GLU A 219 22.44 -9.13 -2.94
CA GLU A 219 23.87 -9.15 -3.23
C GLU A 219 24.69 -8.80 -2.00
N LEU A 220 25.77 -9.55 -1.77
CA LEU A 220 26.61 -9.43 -0.58
C LEU A 220 27.16 -8.02 -0.35
N TYR A 221 27.55 -7.29 -1.40
CA TYR A 221 28.16 -5.94 -1.26
C TYR A 221 27.30 -4.81 -1.82
N ALA A 222 26.04 -5.08 -2.14
CA ALA A 222 25.11 -4.07 -2.62
C ALA A 222 24.30 -3.43 -1.48
N PRO A 223 23.67 -2.26 -1.72
CA PRO A 223 22.64 -1.73 -0.83
C PRO A 223 21.52 -2.74 -0.57
N LYS A 224 21.19 -2.97 0.70
CA LYS A 224 20.16 -3.92 1.15
C LYS A 224 19.14 -3.17 2.00
N ARG A 225 17.88 -3.27 1.59
CA ARG A 225 16.75 -2.53 2.19
C ARG A 225 15.52 -3.40 2.24
N LEU A 226 14.70 -3.18 3.24
CA LEU A 226 13.37 -3.74 3.38
C LEU A 226 12.39 -2.62 3.73
N VAL A 227 11.11 -2.83 3.43
CA VAL A 227 10.02 -1.94 3.83
C VAL A 227 9.06 -2.73 4.68
N VAL A 228 8.52 -2.12 5.72
CA VAL A 228 7.47 -2.71 6.55
C VAL A 228 6.21 -1.89 6.34
N SER A 229 5.09 -2.55 6.09
CA SER A 229 3.79 -1.91 5.93
C SER A 229 2.83 -2.38 7.01
N ALA A 230 2.26 -1.44 7.76
CA ALA A 230 1.34 -1.72 8.85
C ALA A 230 0.06 -0.88 8.74
N ASN A 231 -1.08 -1.43 9.15
CA ASN A 231 -2.32 -0.66 9.30
C ASN A 231 -2.42 0.11 10.64
N PHE A 232 -1.38 0.01 11.47
CA PHE A 232 -1.23 0.76 12.71
C PHE A 232 0.08 1.55 12.73
N ARG A 233 0.09 2.55 13.60
CA ARG A 233 1.27 3.34 13.90
C ARG A 233 1.98 2.76 15.13
N SER A 234 3.29 2.56 15.03
CA SER A 234 4.15 2.25 16.17
C SER A 234 5.36 3.16 16.13
N PRO A 235 5.61 3.98 17.17
CA PRO A 235 6.78 4.85 17.21
C PRO A 235 8.09 4.07 17.39
N GLU A 236 8.00 2.83 17.87
CA GLU A 236 9.15 1.96 18.13
C GLU A 236 9.06 0.70 17.24
N GLY A 237 10.21 0.33 16.67
CA GLY A 237 10.30 -0.79 15.75
C GLY A 237 11.72 -1.12 15.38
N GLY A 238 11.96 -2.39 15.07
CA GLY A 238 13.28 -2.88 14.69
C GLY A 238 13.19 -4.17 13.89
N PHE A 239 14.33 -4.56 13.33
CA PHE A 239 14.45 -5.85 12.67
C PHE A 239 15.75 -6.55 13.06
N LYS A 240 15.69 -7.87 13.03
CA LYS A 240 16.77 -8.80 13.31
C LYS A 240 16.98 -9.71 12.11
N ILE A 241 18.24 -9.94 11.76
CA ILE A 241 18.62 -11.02 10.83
C ILE A 241 19.01 -12.21 11.67
N LEU A 242 18.36 -13.35 11.41
CA LEU A 242 18.55 -14.61 12.10
C LEU A 242 19.27 -15.59 11.18
N ASP A 243 20.27 -16.29 11.70
CA ASP A 243 20.90 -17.42 11.00
C ASP A 243 19.97 -18.64 10.95
N GLN A 244 20.44 -19.71 10.32
CA GLN A 244 19.71 -20.98 10.17
C GLN A 244 19.38 -21.66 11.53
N ASN A 245 20.09 -21.30 12.59
CA ASN A 245 19.86 -21.79 13.96
C ASN A 245 18.96 -20.86 14.77
N GLY A 246 18.43 -19.80 14.17
CA GLY A 246 17.60 -18.78 14.82
C GLY A 246 18.39 -17.79 15.69
N ARG A 247 19.73 -17.74 15.58
CA ARG A 247 20.57 -16.79 16.31
C ARG A 247 20.57 -15.45 15.60
N THR A 248 20.39 -14.38 16.37
CA THR A 248 20.52 -13.01 15.84
C THR A 248 21.98 -12.73 15.46
N VAL A 249 22.21 -12.45 14.19
CA VAL A 249 23.52 -12.10 13.62
C VAL A 249 23.62 -10.62 13.23
N TYR A 250 22.47 -9.94 13.14
CA TYR A 250 22.40 -8.51 12.87
C TYR A 250 21.10 -7.94 13.46
N GLU A 251 21.15 -6.69 13.91
CA GLU A 251 19.99 -5.98 14.47
C GLU A 251 20.12 -4.48 14.20
N GLN A 252 19.02 -3.86 13.78
CA GLN A 252 18.91 -2.42 13.57
C GLN A 252 17.49 -1.93 13.87
N PRO A 253 17.32 -0.66 14.27
CA PRO A 253 16.01 -0.03 14.32
C PRO A 253 15.41 0.12 12.91
N LEU A 254 14.09 0.25 12.84
CA LEU A 254 13.43 0.73 11.64
C LEU A 254 13.46 2.25 11.63
N GLU A 255 13.80 2.81 10.47
CA GLU A 255 13.84 4.24 10.23
C GLU A 255 12.56 4.72 9.53
N VAL A 256 12.19 5.97 9.80
CA VAL A 256 11.16 6.73 9.05
C VAL A 256 9.81 6.04 8.96
N GLU A 257 8.91 6.41 9.86
CA GLU A 257 7.48 6.22 9.66
C GLU A 257 6.96 7.27 8.67
N ALA A 258 6.31 6.83 7.59
CA ALA A 258 5.62 7.71 6.67
C ALA A 258 4.29 7.10 6.22
N ARG A 259 3.28 7.95 5.99
CA ARG A 259 2.12 7.59 5.16
C ARG A 259 2.46 7.94 3.72
N MET A 260 2.29 6.98 2.82
CA MET A 260 2.50 7.24 1.40
C MET A 260 1.26 7.88 0.82
N GLN A 261 1.45 9.04 0.18
CA GLN A 261 0.45 9.62 -0.71
C GLN A 261 0.74 9.12 -2.12
N GLY A 262 -0.25 8.46 -2.71
CA GLY A 262 -0.28 8.14 -4.12
C GLY A 262 -0.41 9.37 -5.00
N ALA A 263 -0.53 9.12 -6.30
CA ALA A 263 -0.88 10.18 -7.23
C ALA A 263 -2.12 10.93 -6.71
N ARG A 264 -2.08 12.27 -6.78
CA ARG A 264 -3.22 13.16 -6.46
C ARG A 264 -3.58 13.22 -4.98
N GLY A 265 -2.61 12.95 -4.09
CA GLY A 265 -2.76 13.13 -2.64
C GLY A 265 -3.53 12.00 -1.95
N SER A 266 -3.98 10.98 -2.69
CA SER A 266 -4.69 9.83 -2.14
C SER A 266 -3.78 9.03 -1.21
N ASP A 267 -4.19 8.86 0.03
CA ASP A 267 -3.42 8.12 1.03
C ASP A 267 -3.53 6.62 0.79
N TRP A 268 -2.40 5.90 0.81
CA TRP A 268 -2.35 4.45 0.62
C TRP A 268 -2.91 3.64 1.81
N GLY A 269 -3.34 4.31 2.88
CA GLY A 269 -4.05 3.71 4.01
C GLY A 269 -3.15 2.98 5.01
N ARG A 270 -1.83 2.98 4.81
CA ARG A 270 -0.87 2.24 5.66
C ARG A 270 0.31 3.10 6.08
N HIS A 271 0.89 2.73 7.22
CA HIS A 271 2.15 3.26 7.72
C HIS A 271 3.30 2.43 7.19
N PHE A 272 4.33 3.11 6.68
CA PHE A 272 5.50 2.48 6.09
C PHE A 272 6.75 2.82 6.89
N TYR A 273 7.57 1.80 7.15
CA TYR A 273 8.84 1.90 7.87
C TYR A 273 9.95 1.32 6.99
N ARG A 274 11.17 1.84 7.11
CA ARG A 274 12.31 1.42 6.29
C ARG A 274 13.37 0.74 7.16
N GLY A 275 13.82 -0.44 6.74
CA GLY A 275 14.99 -1.09 7.30
C GLY A 275 16.13 -1.10 6.28
N ALA A 276 17.35 -0.85 6.73
CA ALA A 276 18.54 -0.96 5.90
C ALA A 276 19.61 -1.78 6.63
N PHE A 277 20.22 -2.73 5.92
CA PHE A 277 21.24 -3.63 6.46
C PHE A 277 22.40 -3.76 5.47
N THR A 278 22.74 -2.64 4.83
CA THR A 278 23.76 -2.59 3.78
C THR A 278 25.14 -3.02 4.29
N GLY A 279 25.45 -2.80 5.57
CA GLY A 279 26.72 -3.23 6.17
C GLY A 279 26.74 -4.67 6.67
N PHE A 280 25.69 -5.47 6.44
CA PHE A 280 25.68 -6.88 6.78
C PHE A 280 26.21 -7.72 5.61
N ASP A 281 27.51 -8.02 5.67
CA ASP A 281 28.27 -8.66 4.58
C ASP A 281 28.64 -10.11 4.92
N GLN A 282 27.67 -10.88 5.43
CA GLN A 282 27.82 -12.32 5.66
C GLN A 282 27.02 -13.12 4.63
N GLU A 283 27.66 -14.09 3.99
CA GLU A 283 26.97 -15.01 3.08
C GLU A 283 26.18 -16.07 3.83
N GLY A 284 25.05 -16.47 3.26
CA GLY A 284 24.22 -17.57 3.74
C GLY A 284 22.72 -17.32 3.56
N ASP A 285 21.94 -18.25 4.10
CA ASP A 285 20.49 -18.15 4.19
C ASP A 285 20.10 -17.65 5.57
N PHE A 286 19.29 -16.59 5.58
CA PHE A 286 18.87 -15.91 6.80
C PHE A 286 17.36 -15.74 6.84
N ARG A 287 16.83 -15.32 8.00
CA ARG A 287 15.46 -14.81 8.09
C ARG A 287 15.45 -13.43 8.68
N ILE A 288 14.54 -12.59 8.19
CA ILE A 288 14.36 -11.25 8.74
C ILE A 288 13.16 -11.31 9.68
N ARG A 289 13.41 -11.10 10.97
CA ARG A 289 12.35 -10.93 11.97
C ARG A 289 12.16 -9.45 12.23
N VAL A 290 10.97 -8.96 11.99
CA VAL A 290 10.56 -7.57 12.22
C VAL A 290 9.63 -7.51 13.42
N THR A 291 9.85 -6.53 14.27
CA THR A 291 8.97 -6.22 15.40
C THR A 291 8.53 -4.76 15.33
N LEU A 292 7.21 -4.52 15.39
CA LEU A 292 6.58 -3.20 15.51
C LEU A 292 5.54 -3.26 16.63
N GLY A 293 5.78 -2.53 17.71
CA GLY A 293 4.99 -2.67 18.94
C GLY A 293 4.98 -4.12 19.42
N ASP A 294 3.79 -4.66 19.65
CA ASP A 294 3.61 -6.05 20.08
C ASP A 294 3.53 -7.06 18.93
N GLN A 295 3.57 -6.59 17.68
CA GLN A 295 3.50 -7.45 16.49
C GLN A 295 4.91 -7.90 16.07
N THR A 296 5.05 -9.18 15.74
CA THR A 296 6.28 -9.75 15.19
C THR A 296 5.97 -10.60 13.96
N VAL A 297 6.71 -10.36 12.87
CA VAL A 297 6.61 -11.12 11.62
C VAL A 297 8.00 -11.58 11.22
N GLU A 298 8.12 -12.81 10.74
CA GLU A 298 9.36 -13.38 10.23
C GLU A 298 9.20 -13.76 8.77
N THR A 299 10.19 -13.40 7.94
CA THR A 299 10.19 -13.78 6.53
C THR A 299 10.50 -15.28 6.36
N PRO A 300 10.14 -15.88 5.21
CA PRO A 300 10.82 -17.05 4.70
C PRO A 300 12.35 -16.84 4.60
N PRO A 301 13.14 -17.91 4.37
CA PRO A 301 14.57 -17.79 4.14
C PRO A 301 14.91 -16.80 3.02
N VAL A 302 15.92 -15.98 3.24
CA VAL A 302 16.45 -14.95 2.35
C VAL A 302 17.94 -15.23 2.16
N THR A 303 18.34 -15.50 0.92
CA THR A 303 19.76 -15.73 0.59
C THR A 303 20.49 -14.41 0.41
N LEU A 304 21.63 -14.28 1.10
CA LEU A 304 22.64 -13.27 0.84
C LEU A 304 23.89 -13.97 0.32
N ALA A 305 24.31 -13.66 -0.89
CA ALA A 305 25.54 -14.23 -1.45
C ALA A 305 26.17 -13.29 -2.49
N PHE A 306 27.45 -13.48 -2.75
CA PHE A 306 28.13 -12.83 -3.87
C PHE A 306 27.59 -13.34 -5.21
N ASP A 307 27.28 -12.43 -6.12
CA ASP A 307 26.74 -12.71 -7.46
C ASP A 307 25.40 -13.46 -7.48
N HIS A 308 24.67 -13.42 -6.36
CA HIS A 308 23.41 -14.15 -6.20
C HIS A 308 22.33 -13.73 -7.20
N LEU A 309 22.04 -12.43 -7.29
CA LEU A 309 21.03 -11.87 -8.19
C LEU A 309 21.49 -12.00 -9.66
N TRP A 310 22.80 -11.99 -9.90
CA TRP A 310 23.39 -12.24 -11.22
C TRP A 310 23.20 -13.68 -11.71
N HIS A 311 23.17 -14.65 -10.81
CA HIS A 311 22.92 -16.04 -11.16
C HIS A 311 21.43 -16.41 -11.14
N THR A 312 20.62 -15.73 -10.34
CA THR A 312 19.22 -16.11 -10.12
C THR A 312 18.21 -15.27 -10.89
N ALA A 313 18.33 -13.95 -10.86
CA ALA A 313 17.36 -13.01 -11.43
C ALA A 313 17.77 -12.52 -12.83
N LEU A 314 19.07 -12.28 -13.04
CA LEU A 314 19.57 -11.69 -14.28
C LEU A 314 19.28 -12.54 -15.54
N PRO A 315 19.65 -13.84 -15.61
CA PRO A 315 19.51 -14.60 -16.85
C PRO A 315 18.04 -14.67 -17.28
N LYS A 316 17.16 -14.87 -16.31
CA LYS A 316 15.71 -14.90 -16.50
C LYS A 316 15.16 -13.58 -17.05
N ALA A 317 15.64 -12.44 -16.55
CA ALA A 317 15.22 -11.15 -17.05
C ALA A 317 15.76 -10.86 -18.47
N VAL A 318 16.99 -11.27 -18.78
CA VAL A 318 17.56 -11.15 -20.13
C VAL A 318 16.81 -12.03 -21.12
N ASP A 319 16.49 -13.27 -20.76
CA ASP A 319 15.71 -14.20 -21.59
C ASP A 319 14.31 -13.65 -21.85
N GLY A 320 13.62 -13.16 -20.82
CA GLY A 320 12.28 -12.56 -20.93
C GLY A 320 12.26 -11.30 -21.81
N LEU A 321 13.26 -10.42 -21.66
CA LEU A 321 13.41 -9.25 -22.53
C LEU A 321 13.75 -9.66 -23.96
N SER A 322 14.66 -10.62 -24.18
CA SER A 322 15.07 -11.05 -25.53
C SER A 322 13.91 -11.70 -26.28
N ALA A 323 13.12 -12.56 -25.60
CA ALA A 323 11.91 -13.16 -26.15
C ALA A 323 10.86 -12.11 -26.57
N PHE A 324 10.80 -10.97 -25.88
CA PHE A 324 9.95 -9.84 -26.24
C PHE A 324 10.38 -9.11 -27.53
N PHE A 325 11.67 -9.19 -27.91
CA PHE A 325 12.22 -8.44 -29.06
C PHE A 325 12.34 -9.23 -30.37
N ASP A 326 12.32 -10.57 -30.33
CA ASP A 326 12.64 -11.41 -31.50
C ASP A 326 11.47 -11.77 -32.45
N GLY A 327 10.32 -11.08 -32.43
CA GLY A 327 9.18 -11.46 -33.29
C GLY A 327 8.20 -10.36 -33.76
N PRO A 328 7.92 -10.22 -35.07
CA PRO A 328 6.77 -9.49 -35.59
C PRO A 328 5.51 -10.37 -35.50
N GLY A 329 4.92 -10.43 -34.31
CA GLY A 329 3.75 -11.26 -34.04
C GLY A 329 3.44 -11.52 -32.57
N ALA A 330 3.86 -10.64 -31.66
CA ALA A 330 3.48 -10.77 -30.26
C ALA A 330 1.97 -10.51 -30.14
N GLY A 331 1.22 -11.53 -29.71
CA GLY A 331 -0.17 -11.39 -29.27
C GLY A 331 -0.31 -10.45 -28.07
N PRO A 332 -1.46 -10.43 -27.35
CA PRO A 332 -1.55 -9.70 -26.09
C PRO A 332 -0.33 -10.05 -25.23
N LEU A 333 0.24 -9.03 -24.59
CA LEU A 333 1.56 -8.98 -23.94
C LEU A 333 1.99 -10.25 -23.14
N TRP A 334 1.07 -11.15 -22.79
CA TRP A 334 1.24 -12.24 -21.83
C TRP A 334 0.38 -13.50 -22.14
N THR A 335 0.48 -14.10 -23.32
CA THR A 335 -0.08 -15.45 -23.56
C THR A 335 1.01 -16.51 -23.69
N GLY A 336 1.85 -16.60 -22.66
CA GLY A 336 2.78 -17.69 -22.36
C GLY A 336 2.67 -18.06 -20.88
N PRO A 337 3.10 -19.25 -20.44
CA PRO A 337 2.71 -19.79 -19.15
C PRO A 337 3.37 -19.04 -17.98
N GLY A 338 2.57 -18.28 -17.22
CA GLY A 338 2.76 -18.10 -15.79
C GLY A 338 3.07 -16.68 -15.32
N ALA A 339 2.55 -16.34 -14.13
CA ALA A 339 2.90 -15.20 -13.29
C ALA A 339 4.40 -15.06 -12.97
N GLU A 340 5.23 -16.02 -13.40
CA GLU A 340 6.67 -16.10 -13.15
C GLU A 340 7.45 -14.98 -13.86
N ASP A 341 7.16 -14.64 -15.13
CA ASP A 341 7.91 -13.60 -15.86
C ASP A 341 7.68 -12.19 -15.29
N ALA A 342 6.45 -11.92 -14.84
CA ALA A 342 6.10 -10.69 -14.14
C ALA A 342 6.78 -10.60 -12.78
N GLU A 343 6.77 -11.70 -12.02
CA GLU A 343 7.47 -11.81 -10.74
C GLU A 343 8.98 -11.63 -10.95
N ILE A 344 9.57 -12.16 -12.02
CA ILE A 344 10.99 -12.02 -12.35
C ILE A 344 11.37 -10.56 -12.65
N LEU A 345 10.55 -9.84 -13.43
CA LEU A 345 10.78 -8.41 -13.69
C LEU A 345 10.56 -7.56 -12.42
N ALA A 346 9.61 -7.94 -11.56
CA ALA A 346 9.44 -7.35 -10.24
C ALA A 346 10.70 -7.51 -9.38
N LEU A 347 11.24 -8.73 -9.34
CA LEU A 347 12.45 -9.06 -8.59
C LEU A 347 13.66 -8.29 -9.12
N LEU A 348 13.76 -8.10 -10.45
CA LEU A 348 14.82 -7.28 -11.03
C LEU A 348 14.64 -5.79 -10.72
N ALA A 349 13.42 -5.26 -10.76
CA ALA A 349 13.13 -3.87 -10.38
C ALA A 349 13.45 -3.61 -8.90
N GLU A 350 13.10 -4.55 -8.02
CA GLU A 350 13.48 -4.55 -6.59
C GLU A 350 15.00 -4.61 -6.41
N ALA A 351 15.69 -5.41 -7.23
CA ALA A 351 17.15 -5.58 -7.20
C ALA A 351 17.93 -4.45 -7.91
N TRP A 352 17.28 -3.56 -8.65
CA TRP A 352 17.93 -2.65 -9.61
C TRP A 352 18.98 -1.74 -8.99
N THR A 353 18.79 -1.31 -7.74
CA THR A 353 19.80 -0.50 -7.01
C THR A 353 21.12 -1.26 -6.85
N GLY A 354 21.07 -2.58 -6.63
CA GLY A 354 22.28 -3.42 -6.54
C GLY A 354 22.96 -3.62 -7.90
N VAL A 355 22.16 -3.75 -8.96
CA VAL A 355 22.64 -3.81 -10.35
C VAL A 355 23.37 -2.51 -10.74
N GLN A 356 22.77 -1.35 -10.46
CA GLN A 356 23.37 -0.04 -10.73
C GLN A 356 24.72 0.17 -10.01
N TRP A 357 24.85 -0.31 -8.76
CA TRP A 357 26.11 -0.20 -8.03
C TRP A 357 27.25 -0.95 -8.74
N ARG A 358 27.01 -2.16 -9.25
CA ARG A 358 28.03 -2.96 -9.96
C ARG A 358 28.45 -2.31 -11.27
N ILE A 359 27.48 -1.75 -12.02
CA ILE A 359 27.73 -0.98 -13.24
C ILE A 359 28.61 0.24 -12.92
N ARG A 360 28.26 1.02 -11.88
CA ARG A 360 29.04 2.20 -11.43
C ARG A 360 30.47 1.86 -11.02
N LYS A 361 30.71 0.65 -10.53
CA LYS A 361 32.03 0.17 -10.09
C LYS A 361 32.77 -0.67 -11.15
N ASN A 362 32.21 -0.80 -12.35
CA ASN A 362 32.77 -1.57 -13.47
C ASN A 362 33.07 -3.04 -13.12
N TYR A 363 32.25 -3.64 -12.25
CA TYR A 363 32.42 -5.03 -11.82
C TYR A 363 31.64 -6.04 -12.70
N GLY A 364 31.14 -5.61 -13.87
CA GLY A 364 30.24 -6.40 -14.73
C GLY A 364 28.85 -5.74 -14.87
N GLY A 365 28.02 -6.24 -15.79
CA GLY A 365 26.64 -5.74 -16.00
C GLY A 365 26.46 -4.71 -17.11
N ALA A 366 27.51 -4.32 -17.83
CA ALA A 366 27.44 -3.36 -18.94
C ALA A 366 26.59 -3.87 -20.12
N GLU A 367 26.56 -5.18 -20.36
CA GLU A 367 25.72 -5.79 -21.40
C GLU A 367 24.24 -5.77 -21.02
N LEU A 368 23.92 -6.01 -19.74
CA LEU A 368 22.55 -5.83 -19.24
C LEU A 368 22.13 -4.37 -19.31
N ASP A 369 22.94 -3.44 -18.81
CA ASP A 369 22.63 -2.00 -18.88
C ASP A 369 22.38 -1.58 -20.34
N ARG A 370 23.20 -2.06 -21.28
CA ARG A 370 23.01 -1.83 -22.71
C ARG A 370 21.70 -2.44 -23.22
N ALA A 371 21.39 -3.68 -22.87
CA ALA A 371 20.17 -4.37 -23.29
C ALA A 371 18.93 -3.68 -22.75
N VAL A 372 18.91 -3.35 -21.45
CA VAL A 372 17.80 -2.64 -20.79
C VAL A 372 17.64 -1.23 -21.36
N ARG A 373 18.73 -0.47 -21.57
CA ARG A 373 18.67 0.87 -22.19
C ARG A 373 18.20 0.85 -23.64
N ALA A 374 18.59 -0.17 -24.41
CA ALA A 374 18.12 -0.34 -25.79
C ALA A 374 16.63 -0.71 -25.83
N ALA A 375 16.19 -1.54 -24.88
CA ALA A 375 14.82 -2.03 -24.73
C ALA A 375 13.84 -0.98 -24.21
N ALA A 376 14.26 -0.16 -23.24
CA ALA A 376 13.38 0.70 -22.46
C ALA A 376 12.55 1.70 -23.30
N PRO A 377 13.09 2.40 -24.32
CA PRO A 377 12.29 3.33 -25.12
C PRO A 377 11.14 2.66 -25.88
N ALA A 378 11.41 1.51 -26.51
CA ALA A 378 10.40 0.75 -27.25
C ALA A 378 9.37 0.11 -26.31
N ALA A 379 9.80 -0.38 -25.16
CA ALA A 379 8.92 -0.88 -24.11
C ALA A 379 8.00 0.23 -23.58
N ILE A 380 8.54 1.41 -23.23
CA ILE A 380 7.76 2.56 -22.77
C ILE A 380 6.73 3.01 -23.81
N GLN A 381 7.10 3.08 -25.10
CA GLN A 381 6.17 3.45 -26.17
C GLN A 381 5.04 2.43 -26.35
N ARG A 382 5.36 1.13 -26.29
CA ARG A 382 4.35 0.06 -26.36
C ARG A 382 3.46 0.04 -25.13
N LEU A 383 4.02 0.25 -23.94
CA LEU A 383 3.27 0.37 -22.69
C LEU A 383 2.35 1.59 -22.74
N ALA A 384 2.81 2.76 -23.18
CA ALA A 384 1.97 3.95 -23.32
C ALA A 384 0.82 3.78 -24.33
N ALA A 385 0.93 2.86 -25.28
CA ALA A 385 -0.10 2.54 -26.27
C ALA A 385 -1.05 1.41 -25.85
N ALA A 386 -0.77 0.70 -24.75
CA ALA A 386 -1.66 -0.32 -24.21
C ALA A 386 -2.82 0.32 -23.44
N ASP A 387 -4.01 -0.30 -23.48
CA ASP A 387 -5.15 0.11 -22.67
C ASP A 387 -5.13 -0.62 -21.31
N PRO A 388 -4.68 0.02 -20.22
CA PRO A 388 -4.60 -0.62 -18.91
C PRO A 388 -5.97 -0.92 -18.30
N ALA A 389 -7.06 -0.32 -18.79
CA ALA A 389 -8.40 -0.55 -18.26
C ALA A 389 -8.97 -1.93 -18.62
N GLY A 390 -8.41 -2.59 -19.65
CA GLY A 390 -8.80 -3.94 -20.09
C GLY A 390 -7.90 -5.07 -19.58
N LEU A 391 -6.86 -4.77 -18.79
CA LEU A 391 -5.92 -5.79 -18.31
C LEU A 391 -6.47 -6.54 -17.09
N PRO A 392 -6.33 -7.87 -17.02
CA PRO A 392 -6.52 -8.61 -15.78
C PRO A 392 -5.64 -8.02 -14.65
N PRO A 393 -6.09 -8.02 -13.38
CA PRO A 393 -5.34 -7.41 -12.27
C PRO A 393 -3.89 -7.89 -12.14
N GLU A 394 -3.64 -9.17 -12.41
CA GLU A 394 -2.29 -9.77 -12.37
C GLU A 394 -1.39 -9.22 -13.50
N ALA A 395 -1.96 -8.95 -14.68
CA ALA A 395 -1.26 -8.33 -15.79
C ALA A 395 -1.00 -6.84 -15.54
N ALA A 396 -1.87 -6.14 -14.80
CA ALA A 396 -1.70 -4.74 -14.43
C ALA A 396 -0.55 -4.52 -13.41
N ALA A 397 -0.36 -5.44 -12.46
CA ALA A 397 0.76 -5.41 -11.53
C ALA A 397 2.11 -5.58 -12.25
N ALA A 398 2.18 -6.57 -13.15
CA ALA A 398 3.33 -6.79 -14.04
C ALA A 398 3.64 -5.54 -14.89
N TRP A 399 2.60 -4.88 -15.38
CA TRP A 399 2.66 -3.66 -16.19
C TRP A 399 3.28 -2.48 -15.42
N ALA A 400 2.89 -2.29 -14.16
CA ALA A 400 3.46 -1.27 -13.28
C ALA A 400 4.95 -1.54 -12.97
N MET A 401 5.32 -2.81 -12.79
CA MET A 401 6.71 -3.21 -12.49
C MET A 401 7.64 -3.04 -13.70
N ALA A 402 7.17 -3.40 -14.91
CA ALA A 402 7.91 -3.16 -16.15
C ALA A 402 8.16 -1.67 -16.40
N LEU A 403 7.17 -0.81 -16.12
CA LEU A 403 7.33 0.65 -16.13
C LEU A 403 8.33 1.11 -15.08
N GLY A 404 8.30 0.54 -13.88
CA GLY A 404 9.25 0.82 -12.80
C GLY A 404 10.69 0.53 -13.21
N LEU A 405 10.95 -0.64 -13.81
CA LEU A 405 12.27 -1.02 -14.33
C LEU A 405 12.72 -0.07 -15.46
N CYS A 406 11.84 0.24 -16.41
CA CYS A 406 12.15 1.17 -17.50
C CYS A 406 12.43 2.58 -16.99
N ALA A 407 11.72 3.05 -15.96
CA ALA A 407 11.96 4.33 -15.31
C ALA A 407 13.31 4.33 -14.57
N ALA A 408 13.59 3.28 -13.80
CA ALA A 408 14.85 3.14 -13.07
C ALA A 408 16.07 3.00 -13.99
N ALA A 409 15.89 2.45 -15.19
CA ALA A 409 16.92 2.39 -16.23
C ALA A 409 17.21 3.74 -16.90
N ARG A 410 16.26 4.69 -16.86
CA ARG A 410 16.45 6.06 -17.38
C ARG A 410 17.26 6.95 -16.46
N GLU A 411 17.43 6.59 -15.19
CA GLU A 411 18.35 7.30 -14.32
C GLU A 411 19.77 7.19 -14.89
N PRO A 412 20.45 8.34 -15.16
CA PRO A 412 21.79 8.31 -15.68
C PRO A 412 22.73 7.61 -14.70
N VAL A 413 23.58 6.72 -15.23
CA VAL A 413 24.76 6.28 -14.51
C VAL A 413 25.70 7.47 -14.49
N ASP A 414 25.71 8.23 -13.40
CA ASP A 414 26.66 9.33 -13.21
C ASP A 414 28.08 8.83 -13.50
N GLY A 415 28.68 9.38 -14.57
CA GLY A 415 29.97 8.96 -15.10
C GLY A 415 30.05 8.99 -16.64
N ALA A 416 28.95 8.76 -17.36
CA ALA A 416 28.98 8.77 -18.84
C ALA A 416 28.99 10.18 -19.45
N ALA A 417 28.39 11.18 -18.79
CA ALA A 417 28.40 12.57 -19.25
C ALA A 417 29.80 13.23 -19.16
N ALA A 418 30.68 12.71 -18.30
CA ALA A 418 32.04 13.22 -18.17
C ALA A 418 33.01 12.65 -19.22
N ALA A 419 32.70 11.51 -19.84
CA ALA A 419 33.54 10.90 -20.88
C ALA A 419 33.22 11.38 -22.30
N ALA A 420 32.09 12.04 -22.51
CA ALA A 420 31.73 12.67 -23.79
C ALA A 420 32.24 14.12 -23.92
N ALA A 421 32.91 14.64 -22.88
CA ALA A 421 33.47 15.99 -22.83
C ALA A 421 34.99 16.01 -22.51
N ALA A 422 35.68 14.88 -22.68
CA ALA A 422 37.13 14.76 -22.51
C ALA A 422 37.81 14.35 -23.82
#